data_AF-A0A933YFQ2-F1
#
_entry.id   AF-A0A933YFQ2-F1
#
_cell.length_a   1.000
_cell.length_b   1.000
_cell.length_c   1.000
_cell.angle_alpha   90.00
_cell.angle_beta   90.00
_cell.angle_gamma   90.00
#
_symmetry.space_group_name_H-M   'P 1'
#
loop_
_entity.id
_entity.type
_entity.pdbx_description
1 polymer ?
#
loop_
_entity_poly.entity_id
_entity_poly.type
_entity_poly.pdbx_seq_one_letter_code
_entity_poly.pdbx_strand_id
1 'polypeptide(L)'
;MKQMRGVPAVRILKVYGRYGFLRFGPEDDIIPYERIRQITKERTTEFQFEEHGAALRLFVPMVNDDRCQVCHGSKWPMRGVIVLEFKRNELAHIAADIDQRFTTALQMVVTEGFRSIMLVGRANSTRFYLDELRTMPIFESVRVFDNKGGERFLNPPPRKLMATQAAEHRDTVEYTYAVDGESFLVRAEPVLNEQRCFACHASAQKVRGVVEVRSSLADIHAEIQRNQYRSLAVALVTFGLVWLVIRYFMRSMVVKPVQLIENVATRVGRGDFTVRASVDSKDEIGSLARQINEMVVGLRERFHLQKFVSQQTVVTIRQNEAGVDMTAGRKTATVFFSDIRGFTSYSERTKPERVIAMLNACLSTQAAIIGKHGGDIDNYVGDEVFAVFEGEGMVERAVRAALEIQTTVISSLQQTDRKAINIGIGINTGEMVMGALGSEERKALTVIGDNVNLGARLCGAAKGKQILLSETSAKHLIGHPEFAVKKLRPIEVKGKRAPINIFEVRSKKSLSKKQKQ
;
A
#
# COMPACT_ATOMS: atom_id res chain seq x y z
N MET A 1 -36.90 -28.25 6.89
CA MET A 1 -35.72 -29.08 6.58
C MET A 1 -35.69 -29.37 5.08
N LYS A 2 -34.67 -28.83 4.41
CA LYS A 2 -34.08 -29.22 3.10
C LYS A 2 -35.01 -29.63 1.95
N GLN A 3 -35.35 -28.64 1.12
CA GLN A 3 -35.48 -28.81 -0.33
C GLN A 3 -34.20 -29.43 -0.90
N MET A 4 -34.28 -30.65 -1.43
CA MET A 4 -33.40 -31.13 -2.51
C MET A 4 -34.12 -30.82 -3.82
N ARG A 5 -33.74 -29.73 -4.48
CA ARG A 5 -32.88 -29.69 -5.67
C ARG A 5 -33.41 -30.55 -6.81
N GLY A 6 -34.09 -29.87 -7.72
CA GLY A 6 -34.35 -30.34 -9.07
C GLY A 6 -33.05 -30.66 -9.79
N VAL A 7 -33.09 -31.75 -10.55
CA VAL A 7 -32.12 -32.10 -11.56
C VAL A 7 -32.85 -31.95 -12.90
N PRO A 8 -32.52 -30.97 -13.74
CA PRO A 8 -33.03 -30.92 -15.10
C PRO A 8 -32.31 -31.97 -15.96
N ALA A 9 -33.12 -32.68 -16.75
CA ALA A 9 -32.76 -33.32 -18.02
C ALA A 9 -31.65 -34.40 -18.03
N VAL A 10 -32.03 -35.63 -17.69
CA VAL A 10 -31.70 -36.80 -18.54
C VAL A 10 -32.95 -37.68 -18.69
N ARG A 11 -33.56 -37.65 -19.89
CA ARG A 11 -34.73 -38.46 -20.27
C ARG A 11 -34.28 -39.52 -21.32
N ILE A 12 -33.82 -40.68 -20.84
CA ILE A 12 -33.77 -41.98 -21.56
C ILE A 12 -32.59 -42.26 -22.53
N LEU A 13 -32.02 -43.48 -22.36
CA LEU A 13 -31.01 -44.20 -23.17
C LEU A 13 -31.68 -45.30 -24.03
N LYS A 14 -31.26 -45.53 -25.30
CA LYS A 14 -31.64 -46.71 -26.11
C LYS A 14 -30.49 -47.21 -27.01
N VAL A 15 -30.25 -48.53 -27.02
CA VAL A 15 -29.29 -49.28 -27.87
C VAL A 15 -30.04 -49.95 -29.01
N TYR A 16 -29.43 -50.14 -30.20
CA TYR A 16 -30.10 -50.65 -31.42
C TYR A 16 -29.85 -52.12 -31.85
N GLY A 17 -30.91 -52.78 -32.37
CA GLY A 17 -31.23 -54.21 -32.66
C GLY A 17 -32.02 -54.37 -34.01
N ARG A 18 -31.76 -55.27 -35.01
CA ARG A 18 -32.42 -55.19 -36.38
C ARG A 18 -33.89 -55.57 -36.44
N TYR A 19 -34.50 -55.86 -35.31
CA TYR A 19 -35.96 -55.93 -35.19
C TYR A 19 -36.54 -55.08 -34.03
N GLY A 20 -35.78 -54.13 -33.45
CA GLY A 20 -36.30 -53.11 -32.49
C GLY A 20 -36.47 -53.54 -31.02
N PHE A 21 -36.62 -52.57 -30.09
CA PHE A 21 -36.46 -52.68 -28.61
C PHE A 21 -37.72 -52.91 -27.77
N LEU A 22 -37.50 -53.44 -26.56
CA LEU A 22 -38.25 -53.19 -25.32
C LEU A 22 -37.44 -52.32 -24.34
N ARG A 23 -38.11 -51.44 -23.59
CA ARG A 23 -37.62 -50.89 -22.30
C ARG A 23 -38.79 -50.70 -21.31
N PHE A 24 -38.48 -50.94 -20.04
CA PHE A 24 -39.31 -50.93 -18.83
C PHE A 24 -39.67 -49.53 -18.24
N GLY A 25 -40.84 -49.48 -17.56
CA GLY A 25 -41.26 -48.66 -16.38
C GLY A 25 -41.90 -47.27 -16.60
N PRO A 26 -42.71 -46.66 -15.67
CA PRO A 26 -43.43 -47.15 -14.46
C PRO A 26 -44.99 -47.17 -14.61
N GLU A 27 -45.70 -47.62 -13.57
CA GLU A 27 -46.98 -48.38 -13.59
C GLU A 27 -48.28 -47.65 -13.15
N ASP A 28 -48.33 -46.34 -12.92
CA ASP A 28 -49.41 -45.77 -12.10
C ASP A 28 -50.51 -45.02 -12.88
N ASP A 29 -51.27 -45.72 -13.73
CA ASP A 29 -52.74 -45.50 -13.95
C ASP A 29 -53.27 -46.60 -14.89
N ILE A 30 -53.59 -47.75 -14.30
CA ILE A 30 -54.03 -48.93 -15.04
C ILE A 30 -55.53 -48.80 -15.27
N ILE A 31 -55.93 -48.56 -16.53
CA ILE A 31 -57.33 -48.74 -16.94
C ILE A 31 -57.68 -50.21 -16.66
N PRO A 32 -58.64 -50.52 -15.76
CA PRO A 32 -58.88 -51.88 -15.33
C PRO A 32 -59.22 -52.77 -16.52
N TYR A 33 -58.46 -53.85 -16.71
CA TYR A 33 -58.64 -54.81 -17.81
C TYR A 33 -60.08 -55.34 -17.90
N GLU A 34 -60.73 -55.51 -16.73
CA GLU A 34 -62.13 -55.87 -16.56
C GLU A 34 -63.09 -54.91 -17.31
N ARG A 35 -62.84 -53.60 -17.27
CA ARG A 35 -63.71 -52.57 -17.88
C ARG A 35 -63.66 -52.59 -19.40
N ILE A 36 -62.45 -52.71 -19.98
CA ILE A 36 -62.27 -52.87 -21.43
C ILE A 36 -62.91 -54.19 -21.91
N ARG A 37 -62.76 -55.26 -21.11
CA ARG A 37 -63.34 -56.57 -21.39
C ARG A 37 -64.87 -56.57 -21.30
N GLN A 38 -65.46 -55.79 -20.40
CA GLN A 38 -66.90 -55.63 -20.27
C GLN A 38 -67.49 -55.00 -21.54
N ILE A 39 -66.98 -53.84 -21.96
CA ILE A 39 -67.44 -53.12 -23.16
C ILE A 39 -67.31 -53.98 -24.42
N THR A 40 -66.20 -54.71 -24.55
CA THR A 40 -65.97 -55.59 -25.71
C THR A 40 -66.79 -56.89 -25.69
N LYS A 41 -67.21 -57.39 -24.52
CA LYS A 41 -68.08 -58.58 -24.38
C LYS A 41 -69.56 -58.26 -24.54
N GLU A 42 -70.03 -57.13 -24.02
CA GLU A 42 -71.43 -56.68 -24.11
C GLU A 42 -71.81 -56.27 -25.54
N ARG A 43 -70.83 -56.13 -26.45
CA ARG A 43 -71.00 -55.75 -27.87
C ARG A 43 -71.77 -54.44 -28.06
N THR A 44 -71.63 -53.51 -27.11
CA THR A 44 -72.27 -52.21 -27.22
C THR A 44 -71.58 -51.41 -28.32
N THR A 45 -72.38 -50.82 -29.22
CA THR A 45 -71.88 -49.84 -30.20
C THR A 45 -72.00 -48.41 -29.68
N GLU A 46 -72.65 -48.24 -28.53
CA GLU A 46 -72.82 -46.96 -27.85
C GLU A 46 -71.56 -46.57 -27.09
N PHE A 47 -71.24 -45.28 -27.12
CA PHE A 47 -70.13 -44.68 -26.41
C PHE A 47 -70.44 -44.59 -24.92
N GLN A 48 -69.41 -44.73 -24.09
CA GLN A 48 -69.56 -44.65 -22.63
C GLN A 48 -68.63 -43.58 -22.07
N PHE A 49 -69.14 -42.84 -21.08
CA PHE A 49 -68.39 -41.81 -20.37
C PHE A 49 -68.16 -42.23 -18.92
N GLU A 50 -67.02 -41.82 -18.39
CA GLU A 50 -66.67 -42.04 -17.00
C GLU A 50 -65.90 -40.83 -16.48
N GLU A 51 -66.32 -40.28 -15.34
CA GLU A 51 -65.53 -39.24 -14.66
C GLU A 51 -64.36 -39.91 -13.91
N HIS A 52 -63.15 -39.39 -14.09
CA HIS A 52 -61.97 -39.90 -13.42
C HIS A 52 -61.12 -38.75 -12.87
N GLY A 53 -61.32 -38.43 -11.60
CA GLY A 53 -60.65 -37.30 -10.95
C GLY A 53 -61.01 -35.96 -11.61
N ALA A 54 -60.00 -35.24 -12.11
CA ALA A 54 -60.16 -33.96 -12.81
C ALA A 54 -60.27 -34.09 -14.34
N ALA A 55 -60.31 -35.32 -14.87
CA ALA A 55 -60.40 -35.63 -16.29
C ALA A 55 -61.73 -36.33 -16.62
N LEU A 56 -62.18 -36.18 -17.87
CA LEU A 56 -63.31 -36.92 -18.41
C LEU A 56 -62.78 -38.01 -19.34
N ARG A 57 -63.20 -39.27 -19.13
CA ARG A 57 -62.86 -40.42 -19.98
C ARG A 57 -64.00 -40.73 -20.94
N LEU A 58 -63.65 -40.93 -22.20
CA LEU A 58 -64.55 -41.42 -23.24
C LEU A 58 -64.04 -42.75 -23.79
N PHE A 59 -64.89 -43.77 -23.73
CA PHE A 59 -64.65 -45.09 -24.30
C PHE A 59 -65.38 -45.21 -25.64
N VAL A 60 -64.62 -45.47 -26.70
CA VAL A 60 -65.11 -45.58 -28.07
C VAL A 60 -64.94 -47.03 -28.56
N PRO A 61 -66.02 -47.82 -28.62
CA PRO A 61 -65.95 -49.20 -29.07
C PRO A 61 -65.67 -49.29 -30.58
N MET A 62 -64.77 -50.20 -30.98
CA MET A 62 -64.48 -50.44 -32.40
C MET A 62 -65.08 -51.77 -32.86
N VAL A 63 -66.07 -51.72 -33.75
CA VAL A 63 -66.74 -52.89 -34.32
C VAL A 63 -65.89 -53.56 -35.40
N ASN A 64 -65.98 -54.88 -35.53
CA ASN A 64 -65.35 -55.63 -36.62
C ASN A 64 -66.28 -55.72 -37.84
N ASP A 65 -66.39 -54.61 -38.57
CA ASP A 65 -67.20 -54.54 -39.79
C ASP A 65 -66.79 -55.58 -40.83
N ASP A 66 -67.72 -55.97 -41.70
CA ASP A 66 -67.52 -56.98 -42.77
C ASP A 66 -66.26 -56.71 -43.61
N ARG A 67 -65.94 -55.43 -43.83
CA ARG A 67 -64.75 -55.00 -44.60
C ARG A 67 -63.44 -55.24 -43.83
N CYS A 68 -63.46 -55.18 -42.51
CA CYS A 68 -62.31 -55.44 -41.63
C CYS A 68 -62.05 -56.95 -41.46
N GLN A 69 -63.08 -57.78 -41.62
CA GLN A 69 -62.99 -59.23 -41.50
C GLN A 69 -62.14 -59.86 -42.60
N VAL A 70 -62.00 -59.20 -43.75
CA VAL A 70 -61.14 -59.66 -44.87
C VAL A 70 -59.68 -59.81 -44.43
N CYS A 71 -59.15 -58.87 -43.65
CA CYS A 71 -57.76 -58.90 -43.18
C CYS A 71 -57.59 -59.54 -41.80
N HIS A 72 -58.67 -59.70 -41.03
CA HIS A 72 -58.60 -60.03 -39.61
C HIS A 72 -59.50 -61.18 -39.14
N GLY A 73 -60.30 -61.75 -40.04
CA GLY A 73 -61.27 -62.80 -39.77
C GLY A 73 -62.54 -62.30 -39.09
N SER A 74 -63.62 -63.07 -39.22
CA SER A 74 -64.94 -62.81 -38.64
C SER A 74 -65.13 -63.35 -37.23
N LYS A 75 -64.10 -64.01 -36.68
CA LYS A 75 -64.16 -64.74 -35.40
C LYS A 75 -64.52 -63.86 -34.19
N TRP A 76 -64.23 -62.56 -34.24
CA TRP A 76 -64.49 -61.62 -33.15
C TRP A 76 -65.33 -60.44 -33.64
N PRO A 77 -66.43 -60.07 -32.97
CA PRO A 77 -67.32 -58.99 -33.40
C PRO A 77 -66.76 -57.58 -33.12
N MET A 78 -65.73 -57.46 -32.27
CA MET A 78 -65.08 -56.20 -31.88
C MET A 78 -63.57 -56.25 -32.15
N ARG A 79 -63.02 -55.09 -32.54
CA ARG A 79 -61.61 -54.87 -32.85
C ARG A 79 -60.81 -54.33 -31.67
N GLY A 80 -61.46 -53.59 -30.78
CA GLY A 80 -60.82 -52.95 -29.64
C GLY A 80 -61.63 -51.77 -29.12
N VAL A 81 -60.99 -50.95 -28.29
CA VAL A 81 -61.58 -49.74 -27.71
C VAL A 81 -60.54 -48.63 -27.76
N ILE A 82 -60.94 -47.44 -28.21
CA ILE A 82 -60.14 -46.23 -28.09
C ILE A 82 -60.57 -45.53 -26.81
N VAL A 83 -59.60 -45.10 -26.01
CA VAL A 83 -59.85 -44.34 -24.79
C VAL A 83 -59.24 -42.96 -24.95
N LEU A 84 -60.09 -41.96 -24.77
CA LEU A 84 -59.71 -40.55 -24.82
C LEU A 84 -59.88 -39.95 -23.43
N GLU A 85 -58.85 -39.25 -22.96
CA GLU A 85 -58.88 -38.49 -21.71
C GLU A 85 -58.76 -37.01 -22.01
N PHE A 86 -59.69 -36.24 -21.46
CA PHE A 86 -59.76 -34.80 -21.67
C PHE A 86 -59.47 -34.03 -20.39
N LYS A 87 -58.76 -32.91 -20.54
CA LYS A 87 -58.57 -31.94 -19.45
C LYS A 87 -59.83 -31.11 -19.28
N ARG A 88 -60.51 -31.25 -18.15
CA ARG A 88 -61.82 -30.60 -17.90
C ARG A 88 -61.79 -29.08 -18.03
N ASN A 89 -60.69 -28.44 -17.66
CA ASN A 89 -60.56 -26.97 -17.70
C ASN A 89 -60.38 -26.40 -19.11
N GLU A 90 -59.82 -27.18 -20.05
CA GLU A 90 -59.60 -26.77 -21.44
C GLU A 90 -60.88 -26.92 -22.29
N LEU A 91 -61.76 -27.84 -21.92
CA LEU A 91 -63.06 -28.07 -22.58
C LEU A 91 -64.08 -26.93 -22.33
N ALA A 92 -64.05 -26.33 -21.14
CA ALA A 92 -64.99 -25.28 -20.73
C ALA A 92 -64.90 -24.00 -21.59
N HIS A 93 -63.77 -23.77 -22.26
CA HIS A 93 -63.54 -22.61 -23.12
C HIS A 93 -64.06 -22.77 -24.55
N ILE A 94 -64.52 -23.97 -24.94
CA ILE A 94 -64.78 -24.27 -26.36
C ILE A 94 -66.27 -24.54 -26.66
N ALA A 95 -67.13 -24.84 -25.67
CA ALA A 95 -68.59 -24.88 -25.87
C ALA A 95 -69.39 -24.72 -24.56
N ALA A 96 -70.54 -24.05 -24.62
CA ALA A 96 -71.48 -23.87 -23.49
C ALA A 96 -72.55 -24.98 -23.39
N ASP A 97 -72.73 -25.78 -24.44
CA ASP A 97 -73.60 -26.97 -24.45
C ASP A 97 -72.75 -28.15 -24.97
N ILE A 98 -72.04 -28.75 -24.01
CA ILE A 98 -70.91 -29.68 -24.22
C ILE A 98 -71.39 -31.05 -24.72
N ASP A 99 -72.66 -31.41 -24.54
CA ASP A 99 -73.04 -32.82 -24.61
C ASP A 99 -73.29 -33.38 -26.02
N GLN A 100 -73.74 -32.59 -27.00
CA GLN A 100 -74.21 -33.22 -28.27
C GLN A 100 -73.49 -32.77 -29.55
N ARG A 101 -73.24 -31.48 -29.78
CA ARG A 101 -72.76 -31.00 -31.09
C ARG A 101 -71.24 -30.95 -31.22
N PHE A 102 -70.56 -30.49 -30.17
CA PHE A 102 -69.10 -30.37 -30.17
C PHE A 102 -68.42 -31.74 -30.13
N THR A 103 -69.01 -32.67 -29.37
CA THR A 103 -68.58 -34.08 -29.26
C THR A 103 -68.73 -34.83 -30.58
N THR A 104 -69.85 -34.66 -31.30
CA THR A 104 -70.12 -35.34 -32.59
C THR A 104 -69.13 -34.96 -33.68
N ALA A 105 -68.70 -33.69 -33.74
CA ALA A 105 -67.72 -33.23 -34.73
C ALA A 105 -66.30 -33.75 -34.44
N LEU A 106 -65.87 -33.70 -33.18
CA LEU A 106 -64.58 -34.25 -32.75
C LEU A 106 -64.55 -35.78 -32.91
N GLN A 107 -65.68 -36.43 -32.63
CA GLN A 107 -65.91 -37.86 -32.81
C GLN A 107 -65.84 -38.28 -34.29
N MET A 108 -66.41 -37.51 -35.22
CA MET A 108 -66.27 -37.76 -36.66
C MET A 108 -64.81 -37.67 -37.10
N VAL A 109 -64.08 -36.63 -36.67
CA VAL A 109 -62.69 -36.43 -37.08
C VAL A 109 -61.81 -37.55 -36.54
N VAL A 110 -61.89 -37.86 -35.25
CA VAL A 110 -61.04 -38.87 -34.60
C VAL A 110 -61.42 -40.29 -35.04
N THR A 111 -62.71 -40.63 -35.09
CA THR A 111 -63.14 -42.01 -35.37
C THR A 111 -63.13 -42.31 -36.85
N GLU A 112 -63.73 -41.46 -37.70
CA GLU A 112 -63.78 -41.73 -39.14
C GLU A 112 -62.47 -41.42 -39.85
N GLY A 113 -61.68 -40.46 -39.34
CA GLY A 113 -60.30 -40.26 -39.75
C GLY A 113 -59.45 -41.50 -39.45
N PHE A 114 -59.51 -42.03 -38.24
CA PHE A 114 -58.77 -43.24 -37.84
C PHE A 114 -59.24 -44.49 -38.59
N ARG A 115 -60.56 -44.68 -38.74
CA ARG A 115 -61.17 -45.80 -39.49
C ARG A 115 -60.76 -45.76 -40.96
N SER A 116 -60.80 -44.58 -41.60
CA SER A 116 -60.34 -44.38 -42.98
C SER A 116 -58.86 -44.66 -43.16
N ILE A 117 -58.01 -44.28 -42.21
CA ILE A 117 -56.56 -44.55 -42.27
C ILE A 117 -56.24 -46.03 -42.08
N MET A 118 -56.99 -46.72 -41.21
CA MET A 118 -56.88 -48.17 -41.04
C MET A 118 -57.37 -48.95 -42.27
N LEU A 119 -58.39 -48.45 -42.98
CA LEU A 119 -58.94 -49.03 -44.21
C LEU A 119 -57.93 -49.08 -45.38
N VAL A 120 -56.98 -48.16 -45.44
CA VAL A 120 -55.94 -48.12 -46.50
C VAL A 120 -54.75 -49.07 -46.20
N GLY A 121 -54.81 -49.85 -45.10
CA GLY A 121 -53.81 -50.87 -44.76
C GLY A 121 -52.45 -50.29 -44.32
N ARG A 122 -52.36 -49.00 -44.00
CA ARG A 122 -51.12 -48.32 -43.63
C ARG A 122 -51.02 -48.10 -42.12
N ALA A 123 -50.71 -49.15 -41.37
CA ALA A 123 -50.53 -49.09 -39.91
C ALA A 123 -49.50 -48.02 -39.44
N ASN A 124 -48.55 -47.64 -40.29
CA ASN A 124 -47.58 -46.58 -39.98
C ASN A 124 -48.20 -45.17 -40.01
N SER A 125 -49.18 -44.92 -40.88
CA SER A 125 -49.88 -43.62 -40.97
C SER A 125 -50.79 -43.39 -39.76
N THR A 126 -51.37 -44.47 -39.22
CA THR A 126 -52.16 -44.47 -37.99
C THR A 126 -51.38 -43.91 -36.80
N ARG A 127 -50.08 -44.23 -36.70
CA ARG A 127 -49.23 -43.72 -35.64
C ARG A 127 -49.03 -42.20 -35.71
N PHE A 128 -48.79 -41.65 -36.90
CA PHE A 128 -48.60 -40.22 -37.09
C PHE A 128 -49.87 -39.44 -36.76
N TYR A 129 -51.01 -39.94 -37.22
CA TYR A 129 -52.30 -39.36 -36.91
C TYR A 129 -52.59 -39.33 -35.40
N LEU A 130 -52.29 -40.43 -34.70
CA LEU A 130 -52.41 -40.48 -33.23
C LEU A 130 -51.42 -39.55 -32.52
N ASP A 131 -50.17 -39.49 -32.97
CA ASP A 131 -49.15 -38.61 -32.40
C ASP A 131 -49.53 -37.13 -32.59
N GLU A 132 -50.14 -36.76 -33.70
CA GLU A 132 -50.63 -35.40 -33.97
C GLU A 132 -51.84 -35.04 -33.09
N LEU A 133 -52.80 -35.96 -32.94
CA LEU A 133 -53.89 -35.79 -31.97
C LEU A 133 -53.37 -35.60 -30.54
N ARG A 134 -52.33 -36.34 -30.13
CA ARG A 134 -51.73 -36.23 -28.79
C ARG A 134 -51.01 -34.91 -28.54
N THR A 135 -50.64 -34.18 -29.59
CA THR A 135 -50.06 -32.84 -29.45
C THR A 135 -51.12 -31.75 -29.31
N MET A 136 -52.40 -32.05 -29.54
CA MET A 136 -53.45 -31.06 -29.39
C MET A 136 -53.69 -30.78 -27.90
N PRO A 137 -53.76 -29.50 -27.47
CA PRO A 137 -53.85 -29.12 -26.05
C PRO A 137 -55.07 -29.69 -25.31
N ILE A 138 -56.14 -29.98 -26.06
CA ILE A 138 -57.43 -30.46 -25.56
C ILE A 138 -57.39 -31.91 -25.04
N PHE A 139 -56.44 -32.72 -25.51
CA PHE A 139 -56.30 -34.11 -25.08
C PHE A 139 -55.23 -34.21 -23.99
N GLU A 140 -55.56 -34.88 -22.89
CA GLU A 140 -54.58 -35.25 -21.87
C GLU A 140 -53.82 -36.50 -22.28
N SER A 141 -54.54 -37.50 -22.78
CA SER A 141 -53.98 -38.70 -23.35
C SER A 141 -54.91 -39.29 -24.41
N VAL A 142 -54.32 -39.96 -25.41
CA VAL A 142 -55.04 -40.72 -26.44
C VAL A 142 -54.43 -42.10 -26.48
N ARG A 143 -55.20 -43.13 -26.09
CA ARG A 143 -54.72 -44.51 -25.95
C ARG A 143 -55.61 -45.46 -26.75
N VAL A 144 -54.99 -46.45 -27.40
CA VAL A 144 -55.69 -47.40 -28.27
C VAL A 144 -55.43 -48.82 -27.77
N PHE A 145 -56.48 -49.57 -27.49
CA PHE A 145 -56.38 -50.95 -26.99
C PHE A 145 -56.96 -51.93 -28.00
N ASP A 146 -56.29 -53.08 -28.18
CA ASP A 146 -56.84 -54.18 -28.96
C ASP A 146 -57.89 -55.00 -28.17
N ASN A 147 -58.62 -55.88 -28.87
CA ASN A 147 -59.66 -56.71 -28.26
C ASN A 147 -59.16 -57.75 -27.24
N LYS A 148 -57.84 -57.85 -27.04
CA LYS A 148 -57.22 -58.66 -25.98
C LYS A 148 -56.72 -57.80 -24.82
N GLY A 149 -56.92 -56.48 -24.87
CA GLY A 149 -56.57 -55.48 -23.86
C GLY A 149 -55.13 -54.96 -23.92
N GLY A 150 -54.39 -55.22 -25.01
CA GLY A 150 -53.03 -54.69 -25.19
C GLY A 150 -53.04 -53.29 -25.83
N GLU A 151 -52.27 -52.35 -25.25
CA GLU A 151 -52.14 -50.98 -25.79
C GLU A 151 -51.26 -50.93 -27.05
N ARG A 152 -51.65 -50.10 -28.03
CA ARG A 152 -50.98 -49.92 -29.32
C ARG A 152 -50.63 -48.45 -29.55
N PHE A 153 -49.53 -48.20 -30.28
CA PHE A 153 -49.05 -46.88 -30.72
C PHE A 153 -48.68 -45.91 -29.57
N LEU A 154 -47.51 -45.98 -28.92
CA LEU A 154 -47.13 -45.11 -27.77
C LEU A 154 -46.68 -43.66 -28.14
N ASN A 155 -46.90 -42.67 -27.24
CA ASN A 155 -46.65 -41.20 -27.34
C ASN A 155 -45.13 -40.80 -27.58
N PRO A 156 -44.75 -39.71 -28.31
CA PRO A 156 -43.47 -39.59 -29.10
C PRO A 156 -42.47 -38.49 -28.61
N PRO A 157 -41.44 -37.92 -29.34
CA PRO A 157 -40.57 -38.29 -30.51
C PRO A 157 -39.03 -37.91 -30.38
N PRO A 158 -38.18 -38.02 -31.46
CA PRO A 158 -37.17 -36.97 -31.78
C PRO A 158 -36.97 -36.62 -33.30
N ARG A 159 -36.28 -35.49 -33.62
CA ARG A 159 -35.87 -35.00 -34.98
C ARG A 159 -34.47 -35.49 -35.43
N LYS A 160 -34.23 -35.61 -36.75
CA LYS A 160 -33.46 -36.69 -37.40
C LYS A 160 -32.21 -36.32 -38.25
N LEU A 161 -31.69 -35.09 -38.27
CA LEU A 161 -30.80 -34.61 -39.35
C LEU A 161 -29.26 -34.70 -39.15
N MET A 162 -28.73 -34.88 -37.93
CA MET A 162 -27.26 -34.88 -37.68
C MET A 162 -26.70 -36.24 -37.22
N ALA A 163 -27.55 -37.09 -36.62
CA ALA A 163 -27.23 -38.50 -36.38
C ALA A 163 -26.85 -39.26 -37.67
N THR A 164 -27.29 -38.78 -38.83
CA THR A 164 -26.91 -39.31 -40.14
C THR A 164 -25.42 -39.06 -40.47
N GLN A 165 -24.84 -37.92 -40.12
CA GLN A 165 -23.43 -37.60 -40.44
C GLN A 165 -22.44 -38.41 -39.60
N ALA A 166 -22.67 -38.54 -38.29
CA ALA A 166 -21.88 -39.43 -37.43
C ALA A 166 -22.02 -40.91 -37.86
N ALA A 167 -23.21 -41.32 -38.32
CA ALA A 167 -23.44 -42.66 -38.83
C ALA A 167 -22.74 -42.94 -40.17
N GLU A 168 -22.55 -41.94 -41.02
CA GLU A 168 -21.84 -42.05 -42.30
C GLU A 168 -20.31 -42.08 -42.13
N HIS A 169 -19.75 -41.19 -41.29
CA HIS A 169 -18.31 -41.02 -41.16
C HIS A 169 -17.65 -41.89 -40.09
N ARG A 170 -18.44 -42.56 -39.22
CA ARG A 170 -17.97 -43.42 -38.11
C ARG A 170 -17.16 -42.72 -37.02
N ASP A 171 -17.01 -41.41 -37.09
CA ASP A 171 -16.31 -40.62 -36.09
C ASP A 171 -17.29 -39.97 -35.10
N THR A 172 -16.77 -39.67 -33.91
CA THR A 172 -17.52 -38.86 -32.93
C THR A 172 -17.64 -37.43 -33.46
N VAL A 173 -18.86 -36.93 -33.54
CA VAL A 173 -19.12 -35.56 -33.98
C VAL A 173 -19.52 -34.73 -32.76
N GLU A 174 -18.72 -33.71 -32.46
CA GLU A 174 -19.02 -32.72 -31.42
C GLU A 174 -19.32 -31.38 -32.06
N TYR A 175 -20.43 -30.76 -31.67
CA TYR A 175 -20.79 -29.45 -32.16
C TYR A 175 -21.64 -28.70 -31.14
N THR A 176 -21.61 -27.37 -31.22
CA THR A 176 -22.47 -26.51 -30.43
C THR A 176 -23.63 -26.03 -31.28
N TYR A 177 -24.85 -26.06 -30.75
CA TYR A 177 -26.02 -25.51 -31.42
C TYR A 177 -26.81 -24.62 -30.46
N ALA A 178 -27.39 -23.55 -30.98
CA ALA A 178 -28.24 -22.65 -30.20
C ALA A 178 -29.71 -22.91 -30.55
N VAL A 179 -30.56 -23.06 -29.53
CA VAL A 179 -32.03 -23.07 -29.66
C VAL A 179 -32.59 -22.08 -28.66
N ASP A 180 -33.46 -21.18 -29.13
CA ASP A 180 -34.10 -20.14 -28.33
C ASP A 180 -33.12 -19.29 -27.48
N GLY A 181 -31.90 -19.08 -27.99
CA GLY A 181 -30.85 -18.29 -27.33
C GLY A 181 -29.97 -19.08 -26.35
N GLU A 182 -30.27 -20.35 -26.08
CA GLU A 182 -29.44 -21.23 -25.26
C GLU A 182 -28.53 -22.11 -26.11
N SER A 183 -27.23 -22.07 -25.83
CA SER A 183 -26.23 -22.91 -26.48
C SER A 183 -26.15 -24.27 -25.79
N PHE A 184 -26.23 -25.33 -26.57
CA PHE A 184 -26.09 -26.71 -26.14
C PHE A 184 -24.87 -27.33 -26.82
N LEU A 185 -24.08 -28.07 -26.05
CA LEU A 185 -23.04 -28.94 -26.59
C LEU A 185 -23.66 -30.29 -26.92
N VAL A 186 -23.53 -30.72 -28.16
CA VAL A 186 -23.99 -32.02 -28.63
C VAL A 186 -22.80 -32.87 -28.97
N ARG A 187 -22.81 -34.08 -28.43
CA ARG A 187 -21.89 -35.14 -28.80
C ARG A 187 -22.69 -36.28 -29.38
N ALA A 188 -22.46 -36.56 -30.65
CA ALA A 188 -23.07 -37.66 -31.38
C ALA A 188 -22.01 -38.75 -31.58
N GLU A 189 -22.16 -39.86 -30.85
CA GLU A 189 -21.22 -40.99 -30.88
C GLU A 189 -21.82 -42.18 -31.64
N PRO A 190 -21.19 -42.63 -32.75
CA PRO A 190 -21.72 -43.72 -33.56
C PRO A 190 -21.52 -45.07 -32.88
N VAL A 191 -22.59 -45.85 -32.78
CA VAL A 191 -22.54 -47.22 -32.26
C VAL A 191 -22.25 -48.17 -33.41
N LEU A 192 -21.03 -48.67 -33.47
CA LEU A 192 -20.58 -49.55 -34.54
C LEU A 192 -21.30 -50.91 -34.52
N ASN A 193 -21.50 -51.49 -35.70
CA ASN A 193 -22.07 -52.83 -35.86
C ASN A 193 -20.97 -53.89 -35.72
N GLU A 194 -20.83 -54.44 -34.52
CA GLU A 194 -19.84 -55.48 -34.23
C GLU A 194 -20.33 -56.87 -34.70
N GLN A 195 -19.41 -57.79 -35.00
CA GLN A 195 -19.72 -59.11 -35.58
C GLN A 195 -20.77 -59.90 -34.81
N ARG A 196 -20.70 -59.86 -33.47
CA ARG A 196 -21.68 -60.51 -32.57
C ARG A 196 -23.12 -60.02 -32.76
N CYS A 197 -23.32 -58.89 -33.42
CA CYS A 197 -24.62 -58.28 -33.63
C CYS A 197 -25.25 -58.61 -34.99
N PHE A 198 -24.52 -59.28 -35.90
CA PHE A 198 -24.99 -59.58 -37.26
C PHE A 198 -26.10 -60.64 -37.31
N ALA A 199 -26.22 -61.50 -36.30
CA ALA A 199 -27.30 -62.48 -36.20
C ALA A 199 -28.68 -61.79 -36.21
N CYS A 200 -28.76 -60.69 -35.47
CA CYS A 200 -29.96 -59.87 -35.38
C CYS A 200 -29.90 -58.63 -36.24
N HIS A 201 -28.79 -58.27 -36.94
CA HIS A 201 -28.59 -57.12 -37.87
C HIS A 201 -27.94 -57.37 -39.22
N ALA A 202 -28.36 -56.61 -40.24
CA ALA A 202 -27.79 -56.75 -41.57
C ALA A 202 -26.31 -56.40 -41.50
N SER A 203 -25.45 -57.34 -41.88
CA SER A 203 -23.99 -57.16 -41.91
C SER A 203 -23.56 -56.01 -42.82
N ALA A 204 -24.43 -55.61 -43.77
CA ALA A 204 -24.25 -54.44 -44.62
C ALA A 204 -24.31 -53.10 -43.87
N GLN A 205 -24.99 -53.03 -42.72
CA GLN A 205 -25.06 -51.78 -41.93
C GLN A 205 -23.82 -51.66 -41.02
N LYS A 206 -23.00 -50.63 -41.24
CA LYS A 206 -21.73 -50.43 -40.51
C LYS A 206 -21.91 -49.72 -39.16
N VAL A 207 -22.90 -48.84 -39.05
CA VAL A 207 -23.30 -48.15 -37.81
C VAL A 207 -24.74 -48.54 -37.51
N ARG A 208 -25.02 -48.96 -36.27
CA ARG A 208 -26.35 -49.42 -35.84
C ARG A 208 -27.25 -48.29 -35.36
N GLY A 209 -26.64 -47.20 -34.93
CA GLY A 209 -27.32 -46.02 -34.42
C GLY A 209 -26.30 -45.01 -33.93
N VAL A 210 -26.78 -43.85 -33.53
CA VAL A 210 -25.94 -42.78 -32.97
C VAL A 210 -26.52 -42.42 -31.62
N VAL A 211 -25.66 -42.39 -30.60
CA VAL A 211 -26.00 -41.90 -29.27
C VAL A 211 -25.71 -40.41 -29.27
N GLU A 212 -26.75 -39.60 -29.21
CA GLU A 212 -26.63 -38.16 -29.12
C GLU A 212 -26.85 -37.73 -27.66
N VAL A 213 -25.81 -37.15 -27.06
CA VAL A 213 -25.86 -36.54 -25.73
C VAL A 213 -25.88 -35.03 -25.91
N ARG A 214 -26.82 -34.36 -25.23
CA ARG A 214 -26.94 -32.90 -25.24
C ARG A 214 -26.77 -32.37 -23.83
N SER A 215 -25.89 -31.39 -23.68
CA SER A 215 -25.64 -30.71 -22.41
C SER A 215 -25.85 -29.21 -22.59
N SER A 216 -26.63 -28.57 -21.70
CA SER A 216 -26.76 -27.10 -21.69
C SER A 216 -25.44 -26.46 -21.31
N LEU A 217 -24.97 -25.51 -22.12
CA LEU A 217 -23.79 -24.72 -21.78
C LEU A 217 -24.14 -23.59 -20.82
N ALA A 218 -25.41 -23.18 -20.69
CA ALA A 218 -25.80 -22.05 -19.83
C ALA A 218 -25.48 -22.33 -18.34
N ASP A 219 -25.81 -23.52 -17.85
CA ASP A 219 -25.54 -23.92 -16.46
C ASP A 219 -24.03 -24.02 -16.18
N ILE A 220 -23.28 -24.53 -17.16
CA ILE A 220 -21.83 -24.66 -17.07
C ILE A 220 -21.19 -23.27 -17.02
N HIS A 221 -21.59 -22.35 -17.90
CA HIS A 221 -21.09 -20.98 -17.89
C HIS A 221 -21.46 -20.23 -16.62
N ALA A 222 -22.69 -20.38 -16.11
CA ALA A 222 -23.13 -19.74 -14.88
C ALA A 222 -22.30 -20.20 -13.67
N GLU A 223 -21.98 -21.51 -13.57
CA GLU A 223 -21.16 -22.03 -12.49
C GLU A 223 -19.67 -21.65 -12.65
N ILE A 224 -19.15 -21.62 -13.88
CA ILE A 224 -17.81 -21.09 -14.17
C ILE A 224 -17.71 -19.63 -13.73
N GLN A 225 -18.67 -18.78 -14.12
CA GLN A 225 -18.70 -17.36 -13.74
C GLN A 225 -18.76 -17.20 -12.21
N ARG A 226 -19.61 -17.96 -11.52
CA ARG A 226 -19.70 -17.94 -10.05
C ARG A 226 -18.38 -18.30 -9.39
N ASN A 227 -17.69 -19.32 -9.88
CA ASN A 227 -16.40 -19.75 -9.35
C ASN A 227 -15.28 -18.76 -9.70
N GLN A 228 -15.31 -18.13 -10.88
CA GLN A 228 -14.41 -17.03 -11.26
C GLN A 228 -14.56 -15.83 -10.32
N TYR A 229 -15.79 -15.40 -10.01
CA TYR A 229 -15.99 -14.30 -9.06
C TYR A 229 -15.51 -14.65 -7.64
N ARG A 230 -15.72 -15.89 -7.18
CA ARG A 230 -15.21 -16.36 -5.89
C ARG A 230 -13.69 -16.38 -5.84
N SER A 231 -13.03 -16.91 -6.89
CA SER A 231 -11.57 -16.96 -6.93
C SER A 231 -10.96 -15.57 -7.00
N LEU A 232 -11.55 -14.65 -7.76
CA LEU A 232 -11.14 -13.24 -7.80
C LEU A 232 -11.31 -12.55 -6.45
N ALA A 233 -12.42 -12.76 -5.75
CA ALA A 233 -12.64 -12.20 -4.42
C ALA A 233 -11.59 -12.70 -3.42
N VAL A 234 -11.29 -14.00 -3.42
CA VAL A 234 -10.23 -14.58 -2.57
C VAL A 234 -8.87 -13.99 -2.93
N ALA A 235 -8.54 -13.89 -4.23
CA ALA A 235 -7.29 -13.30 -4.68
C ALA A 235 -7.13 -11.85 -4.17
N LEU A 236 -8.15 -11.00 -4.34
CA LEU A 236 -8.13 -9.62 -3.85
C LEU A 236 -7.91 -9.53 -2.34
N VAL A 237 -8.60 -10.37 -1.55
CA VAL A 237 -8.43 -10.42 -0.10
C VAL A 237 -7.00 -10.83 0.27
N THR A 238 -6.48 -11.87 -0.38
CA THR A 238 -5.10 -12.34 -0.13
C THR A 238 -4.06 -11.29 -0.51
N PHE A 239 -4.20 -10.63 -1.66
CA PHE A 239 -3.29 -9.54 -2.05
C PHE A 239 -3.38 -8.35 -1.10
N GLY A 240 -4.58 -7.97 -0.65
CA GLY A 240 -4.76 -6.91 0.34
C GLY A 240 -4.09 -7.24 1.67
N LEU A 241 -4.20 -8.49 2.12
CA LEU A 241 -3.59 -8.96 3.37
C LEU A 241 -2.06 -9.00 3.26
N VAL A 242 -1.52 -9.56 2.18
CA VAL A 242 -0.07 -9.56 1.91
C VAL A 242 0.47 -8.14 1.81
N TRP A 243 -0.24 -7.23 1.14
CA TRP A 243 0.14 -5.82 1.05
C TRP A 243 0.17 -5.14 2.42
N LEU A 244 -0.82 -5.41 3.30
CA LEU A 244 -0.84 -4.88 4.67
C LEU A 244 0.34 -5.38 5.50
N VAL A 245 0.67 -6.68 5.41
CA VAL A 245 1.80 -7.29 6.11
C VAL A 245 3.13 -6.70 5.63
N ILE A 246 3.35 -6.65 4.31
CA ILE A 246 4.56 -6.06 3.72
C ILE A 246 4.66 -4.60 4.10
N ARG A 247 3.57 -3.83 4.04
CA ARG A 247 3.54 -2.41 4.44
C ARG A 247 3.92 -2.23 5.91
N TYR A 248 3.37 -3.04 6.81
CA TYR A 248 3.68 -2.98 8.23
C TYR A 248 5.15 -3.32 8.50
N PHE A 249 5.64 -4.39 7.87
CA PHE A 249 7.02 -4.85 7.97
C PHE A 249 8.00 -3.80 7.44
N MET A 250 7.80 -3.29 6.21
CA MET A 250 8.64 -2.25 5.62
C MET A 250 8.68 -0.98 6.46
N ARG A 251 7.53 -0.55 7.01
CA ARG A 251 7.48 0.64 7.88
C ARG A 251 8.27 0.44 9.17
N SER A 252 8.18 -0.74 9.79
CA SER A 252 8.75 -1.00 11.10
C SER A 252 10.23 -1.39 11.05
N MET A 253 10.63 -2.17 10.04
CA MET A 253 11.99 -2.70 9.92
C MET A 253 12.92 -1.78 9.13
N VAL A 254 12.41 -1.02 8.16
CA VAL A 254 13.26 -0.20 7.27
C VAL A 254 13.00 1.29 7.47
N VAL A 255 11.78 1.76 7.23
CA VAL A 255 11.50 3.20 7.14
C VAL A 255 11.72 3.92 8.47
N LYS A 256 11.17 3.40 9.58
CA LYS A 256 11.31 4.04 10.90
C LYS A 256 12.77 4.12 11.36
N PRO A 257 13.58 3.05 11.34
CA PRO A 257 15.00 3.12 11.68
C PRO A 257 15.79 4.14 10.85
N VAL A 258 15.57 4.18 9.53
CA VAL A 258 16.24 5.13 8.64
C VAL A 258 15.86 6.57 8.98
N GLN A 259 14.58 6.84 9.26
CA GLN A 259 14.13 8.17 9.69
C GLN A 259 14.74 8.59 11.04
N LEU A 260 14.96 7.66 11.98
CA LEU A 260 15.63 7.97 13.23
C LEU A 260 17.09 8.40 13.00
N ILE A 261 17.78 7.70 12.09
CA ILE A 261 19.15 8.04 11.71
C ILE A 261 19.21 9.41 11.01
N GLU A 262 18.31 9.67 10.07
CA GLU A 262 18.20 10.96 9.37
C GLU A 262 17.97 12.12 10.36
N ASN A 263 17.07 11.94 11.32
CA ASN A 263 16.79 12.94 12.35
C ASN A 263 18.03 13.23 13.22
N VAL A 264 18.79 12.20 13.58
CA VAL A 264 20.05 12.36 14.33
C VAL A 264 21.07 13.13 13.50
N ALA A 265 21.28 12.74 12.24
CA ALA A 265 22.19 13.43 11.33
C ALA A 265 21.83 14.92 11.17
N THR A 266 20.54 15.22 11.00
CA THR A 266 20.05 16.60 10.87
C THR A 266 20.28 17.43 12.12
N ARG A 267 20.05 16.86 13.31
CA ARG A 267 20.27 17.56 14.59
C ARG A 267 21.75 17.77 14.89
N VAL A 268 22.59 16.78 14.59
CA VAL A 268 24.04 16.86 14.71
C VAL A 268 24.60 17.93 13.77
N GLY A 269 24.10 18.02 12.54
CA GLY A 269 24.47 19.09 11.60
C GLY A 269 24.11 20.50 12.09
N ARG A 270 23.16 20.63 13.03
CA ARG A 270 22.81 21.89 13.70
C ARG A 270 23.58 22.13 15.01
N GLY A 271 24.54 21.27 15.35
CA GLY A 271 25.38 21.39 16.54
C GLY A 271 24.81 20.73 17.81
N ASP A 272 23.69 20.01 17.72
CA ASP A 272 23.18 19.22 18.84
C ASP A 272 23.81 17.82 18.84
N PHE A 273 24.87 17.67 19.63
CA PHE A 273 25.58 16.41 19.78
C PHE A 273 25.04 15.52 20.90
N THR A 274 23.89 15.83 21.52
CA THR A 274 23.35 15.04 22.66
C THR A 274 22.50 13.85 22.21
N VAL A 275 22.04 13.87 20.97
CA VAL A 275 21.19 12.85 20.36
C VAL A 275 21.91 11.55 20.06
N ARG A 276 21.13 10.46 19.97
CA ARG A 276 21.61 9.14 19.56
C ARG A 276 20.57 8.45 18.69
N ALA A 277 21.05 7.68 17.71
CA ALA A 277 20.23 6.79 16.91
C ALA A 277 20.04 5.48 17.69
N SER A 278 18.93 5.38 18.42
CA SER A 278 18.54 4.18 19.17
C SER A 278 17.78 3.22 18.26
N VAL A 279 18.52 2.43 17.47
CA VAL A 279 17.96 1.40 16.59
C VAL A 279 18.31 0.02 17.15
N ASP A 280 17.28 -0.73 17.56
CA ASP A 280 17.41 -2.12 18.03
C ASP A 280 17.29 -3.07 16.84
N SER A 281 18.30 -3.07 15.97
CA SER A 281 18.41 -4.01 14.85
C SER A 281 19.79 -4.65 14.80
N LYS A 282 19.85 -5.89 14.33
CA LYS A 282 21.07 -6.69 14.17
C LYS A 282 21.59 -6.73 12.73
N ASP A 283 20.98 -5.95 11.85
CA ASP A 283 21.34 -5.81 10.44
C ASP A 283 22.28 -4.61 10.19
N GLU A 284 22.48 -4.28 8.91
CA GLU A 284 23.27 -3.16 8.44
C GLU A 284 22.73 -1.81 8.95
N ILE A 285 21.43 -1.68 9.17
CA ILE A 285 20.82 -0.44 9.68
C ILE A 285 21.20 -0.26 11.16
N GLY A 286 21.17 -1.33 11.94
CA GLY A 286 21.66 -1.30 13.32
C GLY A 286 23.15 -0.99 13.41
N SER A 287 23.96 -1.53 12.48
CA SER A 287 25.39 -1.20 12.37
C SER A 287 25.62 0.28 12.05
N LEU A 288 24.90 0.82 11.07
CA LEU A 288 24.96 2.23 10.70
C LEU A 288 24.59 3.15 11.87
N ALA A 289 23.54 2.80 12.63
CA ALA A 289 23.14 3.56 13.81
C ALA A 289 24.27 3.63 14.86
N ARG A 290 24.98 2.51 15.10
CA ARG A 290 26.14 2.47 16.02
C ARG A 290 27.29 3.34 15.52
N GLN A 291 27.65 3.24 14.24
CA GLN A 291 28.72 4.05 13.64
C GLN A 291 28.43 5.55 13.70
N ILE A 292 27.18 5.96 13.46
CA ILE A 292 26.76 7.35 13.61
C ILE A 292 26.87 7.80 15.06
N ASN A 293 26.48 6.97 16.03
CA ASN A 293 26.62 7.31 17.44
C ASN A 293 28.08 7.51 17.85
N GLU A 294 29.01 6.68 17.36
CA GLU A 294 30.46 6.86 17.58
C GLU A 294 30.97 8.16 16.95
N MET A 295 30.55 8.46 15.72
CA MET A 295 30.87 9.73 15.05
C MET A 295 30.37 10.93 15.86
N VAL A 296 29.14 10.87 16.40
CA VAL A 296 28.57 11.93 17.24
C VAL A 296 29.38 12.16 18.50
N VAL A 297 29.90 11.09 19.12
CA VAL A 297 30.81 11.21 20.28
C VAL A 297 32.10 11.91 19.88
N GLY A 298 32.76 11.47 18.79
CA GLY A 298 33.99 12.10 18.32
C GLY A 298 33.80 13.58 17.92
N LEU A 299 32.68 13.92 17.30
CA LEU A 299 32.33 15.32 16.98
C LEU A 299 32.08 16.15 18.25
N ARG A 300 31.40 15.58 19.26
CA ARG A 300 31.17 16.25 20.54
C ARG A 300 32.49 16.58 21.24
N GLU A 301 33.43 15.64 21.27
CA GLU A 301 34.76 15.84 21.86
C GLU A 301 35.50 16.98 21.16
N ARG A 302 35.55 16.96 19.81
CA ARG A 302 36.17 18.04 19.02
C ARG A 302 35.48 19.39 19.22
N PHE A 303 34.16 19.42 19.35
CA PHE A 303 33.42 20.64 19.66
C PHE A 303 33.78 21.19 21.05
N HIS A 304 33.97 20.33 22.06
CA HIS A 304 34.46 20.79 23.36
C HIS A 304 35.89 21.32 23.30
N LEU A 305 36.74 20.73 22.46
CA LEU A 305 38.10 21.23 22.23
C LEU A 305 38.13 22.64 21.61
N GLN A 306 37.11 23.04 20.86
CA GLN A 306 37.01 24.41 20.33
C GLN A 306 37.03 25.50 21.41
N LYS A 307 36.63 25.19 22.65
CA LYS A 307 36.69 26.14 23.76
C LYS A 307 38.10 26.48 24.23
N PHE A 308 39.10 25.72 23.77
CA PHE A 308 40.51 25.86 24.16
C PHE A 308 41.38 26.43 23.04
N VAL A 309 40.78 26.88 21.94
CA VAL A 309 41.49 27.51 20.82
C VAL A 309 40.92 28.91 20.57
N SER A 310 41.75 29.82 20.06
CA SER A 310 41.32 31.19 19.71
C SER A 310 40.31 31.19 18.55
N GLN A 311 39.45 32.21 18.46
CA GLN A 311 38.48 32.30 17.37
C GLN A 311 39.18 32.41 16.02
N GLN A 312 40.30 33.12 15.97
CA GLN A 312 41.11 33.25 14.77
C GLN A 312 41.64 31.91 14.29
N THR A 313 42.07 31.01 15.20
CA THR A 313 42.46 29.65 14.83
C THR A 313 41.31 28.93 14.12
N VAL A 314 40.09 29.03 14.66
CA VAL A 314 38.89 28.39 14.08
C VAL A 314 38.54 28.98 12.71
N VAL A 315 38.60 30.31 12.56
CA VAL A 315 38.30 31.00 11.29
C VAL A 315 39.33 30.62 10.22
N THR A 316 40.62 30.63 10.55
CA THR A 316 41.69 30.26 9.61
C THR A 316 41.59 28.79 9.18
N ILE A 317 41.22 27.88 10.08
CA ILE A 317 40.96 26.47 9.73
C ILE A 317 39.77 26.37 8.76
N ARG A 318 38.68 27.11 8.99
CA ARG A 318 37.49 27.07 8.11
C ARG A 318 37.76 27.59 6.71
N GLN A 319 38.67 28.55 6.56
CA GLN A 319 39.00 29.16 5.27
C GLN A 319 39.98 28.33 4.43
N ASN A 320 40.67 27.35 5.03
CA ASN A 320 41.64 26.49 4.36
C ASN A 320 41.18 25.02 4.37
N GLU A 321 40.47 24.60 3.33
CA GLU A 321 39.97 23.23 3.17
C GLU A 321 41.09 22.17 3.01
N ALA A 322 42.29 22.57 2.56
CA ALA A 322 43.39 21.67 2.22
C ALA A 322 44.36 21.35 3.38
N GLY A 323 44.04 21.75 4.61
CA GLY A 323 44.96 21.71 5.74
C GLY A 323 45.71 23.02 5.89
N VAL A 324 45.97 23.41 7.15
CA VAL A 324 46.40 24.76 7.45
C VAL A 324 47.88 24.95 7.16
N ASP A 325 48.20 25.57 6.03
CA ASP A 325 49.52 26.17 5.82
C ASP A 325 49.57 27.49 6.62
N MET A 326 49.83 27.37 7.92
CA MET A 326 49.89 28.48 8.89
C MET A 326 51.18 29.31 8.73
N THR A 327 51.53 29.70 7.50
CA THR A 327 52.75 30.48 7.25
C THR A 327 52.71 31.80 8.03
N ALA A 328 53.81 32.10 8.72
CA ALA A 328 53.92 33.29 9.55
C ALA A 328 53.92 34.55 8.68
N GLY A 329 52.94 35.44 8.90
CA GLY A 329 52.76 36.68 8.15
C GLY A 329 53.03 37.91 9.02
N ARG A 330 53.71 38.92 8.47
CA ARG A 330 53.79 40.24 9.11
C ARG A 330 52.47 40.98 8.94
N LYS A 331 51.92 41.49 10.04
CA LYS A 331 50.69 42.28 10.06
C LYS A 331 50.80 43.41 11.07
N THR A 332 50.14 44.51 10.77
CA THR A 332 49.90 45.58 11.76
C THR A 332 48.63 45.25 12.52
N ALA A 333 48.73 45.12 13.84
CA ALA A 333 47.59 44.88 14.71
C ALA A 333 47.72 45.69 16.02
N THR A 334 46.64 45.74 16.78
CA THR A 334 46.62 46.34 18.12
C THR A 334 46.55 45.24 19.16
N VAL A 335 47.57 45.16 20.01
CA VAL A 335 47.56 44.26 21.18
C VAL A 335 46.92 44.95 22.36
N PHE A 336 46.15 44.17 23.11
CA PHE A 336 45.48 44.54 24.33
C PHE A 336 45.90 43.57 25.43
N PHE A 337 46.36 44.12 26.55
CA PHE A 337 46.71 43.37 27.74
C PHE A 337 45.94 43.93 28.92
N SER A 338 45.35 43.08 29.74
CA SER A 338 44.75 43.47 31.02
C SER A 338 45.16 42.52 32.12
N ASP A 339 45.27 43.03 33.34
CA ASP A 339 45.77 42.27 34.50
C ASP A 339 45.11 42.79 35.80
N ILE A 340 44.82 41.89 36.73
CA ILE A 340 44.11 42.18 37.98
C ILE A 340 45.10 42.70 39.03
N ARG A 341 44.91 43.94 39.46
CA ARG A 341 45.78 44.57 40.44
C ARG A 341 45.58 43.96 41.83
N GLY A 342 46.66 43.42 42.38
CA GLY A 342 46.68 42.77 43.69
C GLY A 342 46.18 41.33 43.69
N PHE A 343 46.08 40.67 42.51
CA PHE A 343 45.62 39.29 42.42
C PHE A 343 46.48 38.30 43.20
N THR A 344 47.81 38.38 43.11
CA THR A 344 48.72 37.48 43.83
C THR A 344 48.46 37.51 45.35
N SER A 345 48.39 38.71 45.93
CA SER A 345 48.09 38.84 47.37
C SER A 345 46.67 38.39 47.73
N TYR A 346 45.72 38.47 46.78
CA TYR A 346 44.37 37.98 46.96
C TYR A 346 44.31 36.45 46.90
N SER A 347 45.01 35.81 45.96
CA SER A 347 45.00 34.36 45.78
C SER A 347 45.68 33.62 46.93
N GLU A 348 46.74 34.19 47.50
CA GLU A 348 47.42 33.66 48.69
C GLU A 348 46.52 33.61 49.94
N ARG A 349 45.51 34.50 50.02
CA ARG A 349 44.66 34.70 51.20
C ARG A 349 43.26 34.14 51.03
N THR A 350 42.97 33.53 49.88
CA THR A 350 41.61 33.09 49.51
C THR A 350 41.62 31.62 49.13
N LYS A 351 40.55 30.89 49.49
CA LYS A 351 40.41 29.49 49.09
C LYS A 351 40.46 29.33 47.56
N PRO A 352 41.16 28.33 47.01
CA PRO A 352 41.35 28.15 45.56
C PRO A 352 40.05 28.17 44.76
N GLU A 353 38.98 27.56 45.27
CA GLU A 353 37.68 27.48 44.58
C GLU A 353 37.07 28.87 44.38
N ARG A 354 37.22 29.75 45.37
CA ARG A 354 36.72 31.14 45.32
C ARG A 354 37.62 32.02 44.45
N VAL A 355 38.92 31.72 44.36
CA VAL A 355 39.83 32.35 43.40
C VAL A 355 39.42 32.00 41.97
N ILE A 356 39.23 30.71 41.66
CA ILE A 356 38.81 30.23 40.34
C ILE A 356 37.45 30.82 39.95
N ALA A 357 36.46 30.80 40.85
CA ALA A 357 35.13 31.37 40.56
C ALA A 357 35.20 32.89 40.27
N MET A 358 36.05 33.62 41.01
CA MET A 358 36.25 35.06 40.76
C MET A 358 36.97 35.30 39.44
N LEU A 359 38.04 34.55 39.18
CA LEU A 359 38.82 34.66 37.97
C LEU A 359 37.97 34.36 36.73
N ASN A 360 37.23 33.24 36.73
CA ASN A 360 36.34 32.88 35.63
C ASN A 360 35.27 33.94 35.38
N ALA A 361 34.68 34.54 36.43
CA ALA A 361 33.69 35.61 36.27
C ALA A 361 34.32 36.87 35.64
N CYS A 362 35.52 37.24 36.08
CA CYS A 362 36.26 38.38 35.53
C CYS A 362 36.67 38.14 34.06
N LEU A 363 37.32 37.00 33.78
CA LEU A 363 37.76 36.63 32.44
C LEU A 363 36.57 36.49 31.49
N SER A 364 35.45 35.89 31.91
CA SER A 364 34.23 35.80 31.09
C SER A 364 33.66 37.18 30.73
N THR A 365 33.65 38.11 31.68
CA THR A 365 33.18 39.48 31.44
C THR A 365 34.09 40.20 30.44
N GLN A 366 35.41 40.10 30.64
CA GLN A 366 36.38 40.69 29.73
C GLN A 366 36.30 40.10 28.33
N ALA A 367 36.16 38.77 28.23
CA ALA A 367 36.06 38.05 26.97
C ALA A 367 34.83 38.48 26.16
N ALA A 368 33.67 38.58 26.81
CA ALA A 368 32.44 39.03 26.17
C ALA A 368 32.57 40.47 25.63
N ILE A 369 33.20 41.37 26.38
CA ILE A 369 33.41 42.76 25.96
C ILE A 369 34.42 42.85 24.82
N ILE A 370 35.55 42.14 24.89
CA ILE A 370 36.57 42.11 23.83
C ILE A 370 35.95 41.59 22.53
N GLY A 371 35.22 40.46 22.59
CA GLY A 371 34.52 39.91 21.44
C GLY A 371 33.44 40.85 20.87
N LYS A 372 32.68 41.54 21.73
CA LYS A 372 31.69 42.56 21.31
C LYS A 372 32.31 43.71 20.52
N HIS A 373 33.55 44.08 20.84
CA HIS A 373 34.30 45.11 20.11
C HIS A 373 35.18 44.52 18.99
N GLY A 374 35.00 43.26 18.63
CA GLY A 374 35.70 42.61 17.52
C GLY A 374 37.19 42.36 17.75
N GLY A 375 37.62 42.23 19.01
CA GLY A 375 38.92 41.67 19.35
C GLY A 375 38.85 40.15 19.49
N ASP A 376 39.97 39.47 19.24
CA ASP A 376 40.13 38.05 19.52
C ASP A 376 41.06 37.85 20.71
N ILE A 377 40.73 36.88 21.57
CA ILE A 377 41.55 36.53 22.72
C ILE A 377 42.57 35.51 22.26
N ASP A 378 43.83 35.91 22.32
CA ASP A 378 44.95 35.05 21.98
C ASP A 378 45.17 34.00 23.06
N ASN A 379 45.30 34.46 24.31
CA ASN A 379 45.52 33.58 25.46
C ASN A 379 45.18 34.24 26.81
N TYR A 380 45.08 33.40 27.83
CA TYR A 380 45.04 33.81 29.24
C TYR A 380 46.33 33.37 29.93
N VAL A 381 46.96 34.27 30.69
CA VAL A 381 48.16 33.96 31.47
C VAL A 381 47.88 34.29 32.93
N GLY A 382 47.35 33.30 33.67
CA GLY A 382 46.89 33.52 35.04
C GLY A 382 45.67 34.45 35.06
N ASP A 383 45.84 35.65 35.62
CA ASP A 383 44.86 36.74 35.66
C ASP A 383 45.00 37.76 34.54
N GLU A 384 45.97 37.55 33.64
CA GLU A 384 46.19 38.37 32.46
C GLU A 384 45.31 37.93 31.29
N VAL A 385 44.70 38.88 30.58
CA VAL A 385 44.07 38.67 29.28
C VAL A 385 44.96 39.27 28.20
N PHE A 386 45.30 38.47 27.19
CA PHE A 386 45.96 38.92 25.98
C PHE A 386 45.00 38.81 24.79
N ALA A 387 44.74 39.95 24.13
CA ALA A 387 43.87 40.02 22.97
C ALA A 387 44.49 40.82 21.83
N VAL A 388 44.02 40.55 20.62
CA VAL A 388 44.47 41.19 19.38
C VAL A 388 43.27 41.77 18.65
N PHE A 389 43.43 42.99 18.16
CA PHE A 389 42.45 43.69 17.33
C PHE A 389 43.08 43.95 15.96
N GLU A 390 42.42 43.48 14.91
CA GLU A 390 42.83 43.66 13.50
C GLU A 390 41.79 44.45 12.71
N GLY A 391 42.22 45.05 11.59
CA GLY A 391 41.35 45.74 10.66
C GLY A 391 41.03 47.19 11.02
N GLU A 392 40.05 47.76 10.34
CA GLU A 392 39.70 49.18 10.49
C GLU A 392 39.25 49.51 11.93
N GLY A 393 39.66 50.69 12.41
CA GLY A 393 39.30 51.18 13.74
C GLY A 393 39.78 50.29 14.90
N MET A 394 40.81 49.46 14.69
CA MET A 394 41.29 48.49 15.71
C MET A 394 41.71 49.17 17.02
N VAL A 395 42.29 50.38 16.97
CA VAL A 395 42.75 51.10 18.17
C VAL A 395 41.55 51.62 18.96
N GLU A 396 40.60 52.23 18.27
CA GLU A 396 39.36 52.74 18.83
C GLU A 396 38.54 51.61 19.46
N ARG A 397 38.42 50.47 18.77
CA ARG A 397 37.74 49.28 19.29
C ARG A 397 38.41 48.72 20.54
N ALA A 398 39.74 48.59 20.54
CA ALA A 398 40.50 48.16 21.72
C ALA A 398 40.30 49.13 22.91
N VAL A 399 40.30 50.45 22.68
CA VAL A 399 40.06 51.44 23.73
C VAL A 399 38.62 51.46 24.22
N ARG A 400 37.61 51.29 23.34
CA ARG A 400 36.20 51.14 23.76
C ARG A 400 36.03 49.90 24.63
N ALA A 401 36.63 48.77 24.24
CA ALA A 401 36.65 47.56 25.05
C ALA A 401 37.29 47.82 26.41
N ALA A 402 38.44 48.48 26.46
CA ALA A 402 39.13 48.85 27.70
C ALA A 402 38.25 49.68 28.63
N LEU A 403 37.60 50.72 28.10
CA LEU A 403 36.73 51.60 28.86
C LEU A 403 35.50 50.86 29.38
N GLU A 404 34.87 50.01 28.55
CA GLU A 404 33.72 49.20 28.94
C GLU A 404 34.09 48.15 29.99
N ILE A 405 35.25 47.50 29.88
CA ILE A 405 35.80 46.57 30.90
C ILE A 405 35.95 47.29 32.22
N GLN A 406 36.59 48.47 32.23
CA GLN A 406 36.78 49.25 33.46
C GLN A 406 35.43 49.58 34.11
N THR A 407 34.41 49.95 33.35
CA THR A 407 33.09 50.26 33.93
C THR A 407 32.34 49.01 34.41
N THR A 408 32.40 47.92 33.65
CA THR A 408 31.54 46.73 33.85
C THR A 408 32.10 45.79 34.92
N VAL A 409 33.41 45.59 34.94
CA VAL A 409 34.07 44.76 35.96
C VAL A 409 33.95 45.40 37.34
N ILE A 410 34.05 46.74 37.41
CA ILE A 410 33.84 47.47 38.65
C ILE A 410 32.41 47.29 39.15
N SER A 411 31.40 47.43 38.30
CA SER A 411 30.00 47.33 38.73
C SER A 411 29.58 45.90 39.10
N SER A 412 30.07 44.88 38.37
CA SER A 412 29.70 43.49 38.61
C SER A 412 30.34 42.90 39.86
N LEU A 413 31.59 43.26 40.16
CA LEU A 413 32.32 42.71 41.30
C LEU A 413 32.03 43.45 42.62
N GLN A 414 31.53 44.68 42.57
CA GLN A 414 31.06 45.42 43.76
C GLN A 414 29.84 44.77 44.44
N GLN A 415 29.02 44.01 43.72
CA GLN A 415 27.83 43.37 44.27
C GLN A 415 28.11 42.08 45.05
N THR A 416 29.34 41.56 45.04
CA THR A 416 29.67 40.20 45.54
C THR A 416 30.61 40.15 46.74
N ASP A 417 30.63 41.21 47.57
CA ASP A 417 31.41 41.26 48.82
C ASP A 417 32.94 41.15 48.61
N ARG A 418 33.40 41.49 47.39
CA ARG A 418 34.80 41.43 46.97
C ARG A 418 35.35 42.85 46.96
N LYS A 419 36.46 43.07 47.69
CA LYS A 419 37.27 44.31 47.61
C LYS A 419 37.41 44.73 46.15
N ALA A 420 37.41 46.05 45.89
CA ALA A 420 37.46 46.61 44.54
C ALA A 420 38.57 45.97 43.69
N ILE A 421 38.18 45.01 42.85
CA ILE A 421 39.04 44.42 41.83
C ILE A 421 39.26 45.51 40.79
N ASN A 422 40.51 45.95 40.69
CA ASN A 422 40.91 46.96 39.74
C ASN A 422 41.74 46.31 38.65
N ILE A 423 41.49 46.67 37.41
CA ILE A 423 42.24 46.16 36.26
C ILE A 423 43.18 47.27 35.79
N GLY A 424 44.43 46.91 35.49
CA GLY A 424 45.32 47.75 34.68
C GLY A 424 45.27 47.26 33.23
N ILE A 425 45.26 48.19 32.27
CA ILE A 425 45.19 47.85 30.84
C ILE A 425 46.32 48.53 30.09
N GLY A 426 46.99 47.77 29.22
CA GLY A 426 48.00 48.27 28.28
C GLY A 426 47.60 47.98 26.84
N ILE A 427 47.71 48.98 25.97
CA ILE A 427 47.39 48.85 24.54
C ILE A 427 48.55 49.40 23.71
N ASN A 428 48.98 48.64 22.70
CA ASN A 428 49.97 49.06 21.74
C ASN A 428 49.59 48.63 20.33
N THR A 429 49.96 49.43 19.34
CA THR A 429 49.71 49.17 17.91
C THR A 429 51.04 49.20 17.17
N GLY A 430 51.27 48.21 16.32
CA GLY A 430 52.44 48.17 15.45
C GLY A 430 52.54 46.87 14.66
N GLU A 431 53.61 46.73 13.89
CA GLU A 431 53.89 45.50 13.15
C GLU A 431 54.27 44.36 14.11
N MET A 432 53.70 43.18 13.86
CA MET A 432 53.98 41.93 14.55
C MET A 432 53.88 40.76 13.56
N VAL A 433 54.38 39.59 13.96
CA VAL A 433 54.30 38.37 13.16
C VAL A 433 53.20 37.50 13.73
N MET A 434 52.21 37.18 12.91
CA MET A 434 51.12 36.26 13.24
C MET A 434 51.36 34.92 12.56
N GLY A 435 51.32 33.82 13.30
CA GLY A 435 51.56 32.49 12.74
C GLY A 435 51.39 31.37 13.77
N ALA A 436 51.41 30.12 13.31
CA ALA A 436 51.38 28.99 14.22
C ALA A 436 52.72 28.85 14.94
N LEU A 437 52.69 28.95 16.27
CA LEU A 437 53.84 28.80 17.14
C LEU A 437 53.65 27.57 18.04
N GLY A 438 54.69 26.76 18.18
CA GLY A 438 54.69 25.59 19.07
C GLY A 438 55.41 24.39 18.49
N SER A 439 55.26 23.24 19.14
CA SER A 439 55.80 21.96 18.69
C SER A 439 54.90 21.32 17.63
N GLU A 440 55.34 20.23 16.99
CA GLU A 440 54.49 19.50 16.02
C GLU A 440 53.18 19.01 16.64
N GLU A 441 53.23 18.59 17.90
CA GLU A 441 52.08 18.06 18.63
C GLU A 441 51.17 19.15 19.22
N ARG A 442 51.69 20.37 19.41
CA ARG A 442 50.95 21.48 20.01
C ARG A 442 51.34 22.81 19.41
N LYS A 443 50.50 23.33 18.52
CA LYS A 443 50.61 24.67 17.93
C LYS A 443 49.48 25.57 18.41
N ALA A 444 49.79 26.85 18.62
CA ALA A 444 48.82 27.91 18.82
C ALA A 444 49.04 28.97 17.74
N LEU A 445 47.96 29.42 17.10
CA LEU A 445 48.02 30.60 16.24
C LEU A 445 48.07 31.82 17.16
N THR A 446 49.20 32.54 17.13
CA THR A 446 49.44 33.68 18.02
C THR A 446 50.21 34.78 17.32
N VAL A 447 50.32 35.94 17.96
CA VAL A 447 51.16 37.05 17.50
C VAL A 447 52.40 37.21 18.36
N ILE A 448 53.55 37.37 17.71
CA ILE A 448 54.83 37.61 18.37
C ILE A 448 55.50 38.87 17.84
N GLY A 449 56.26 39.53 18.69
CA GLY A 449 57.06 40.68 18.29
C GLY A 449 57.33 41.65 19.43
N ASP A 450 58.24 42.59 19.18
CA ASP A 450 58.59 43.63 20.14
C ASP A 450 57.39 44.53 20.49
N ASN A 451 56.47 44.77 19.55
CA ASN A 451 55.22 45.50 19.80
C ASN A 451 54.26 44.75 20.72
N VAL A 452 54.27 43.41 20.70
CA VAL A 452 53.47 42.59 21.62
C VAL A 452 54.01 42.76 23.05
N ASN A 453 55.32 42.63 23.22
CA ASN A 453 56.00 42.82 24.50
C ASN A 453 55.83 44.23 25.08
N LEU A 454 55.76 45.26 24.22
CA LEU A 454 55.46 46.61 24.67
C LEU A 454 54.06 46.72 25.27
N GLY A 455 53.05 46.08 24.66
CA GLY A 455 51.70 46.03 25.22
C GLY A 455 51.66 45.45 26.63
N ALA A 456 52.32 44.31 26.84
CA ALA A 456 52.42 43.67 28.16
C ALA A 456 53.11 44.58 29.20
N ARG A 457 54.20 45.28 28.80
CA ARG A 457 54.90 46.23 29.67
C ARG A 457 54.05 47.44 30.04
N LEU A 458 53.26 47.95 29.10
CA LEU A 458 52.30 49.03 29.38
C LEU A 458 51.24 48.56 30.37
N CYS A 459 50.76 47.33 30.24
CA CYS A 459 49.81 46.75 31.19
C CYS A 459 50.43 46.68 32.59
N GLY A 460 51.64 46.12 32.72
CA GLY A 460 52.35 46.04 34.00
C GLY A 460 52.62 47.41 34.66
N ALA A 461 52.80 48.47 33.86
CA ALA A 461 52.95 49.84 34.37
C ALA A 461 51.61 50.52 34.71
N ALA A 462 50.49 50.02 34.19
CA ALA A 462 49.17 50.62 34.38
C ALA A 462 48.65 50.37 35.80
N LYS A 463 48.31 51.45 36.50
CA LYS A 463 47.65 51.37 37.81
C LYS A 463 46.21 50.83 37.66
N GLY A 464 45.61 50.46 38.80
CA GLY A 464 44.20 50.08 38.82
C GLY A 464 43.31 51.18 38.24
N LYS A 465 42.39 50.81 37.33
CA LYS A 465 41.51 51.72 36.59
C LYS A 465 42.21 52.59 35.55
N GLN A 466 43.47 52.30 35.24
CA GLN A 466 44.25 53.03 34.24
C GLN A 466 44.34 52.24 32.93
N ILE A 467 44.27 52.98 31.82
CA ILE A 467 44.48 52.45 30.48
C ILE A 467 45.67 53.20 29.90
N LEU A 468 46.78 52.50 29.68
CA LEU A 468 47.99 53.05 29.10
C LEU A 468 48.12 52.68 27.63
N LEU A 469 48.47 53.68 26.82
CA LEU A 469 48.71 53.57 25.40
C LEU A 469 50.17 53.87 25.09
N SER A 470 50.71 53.19 24.09
CA SER A 470 51.93 53.63 23.42
C SER A 470 51.69 54.92 22.62
N GLU A 471 52.78 55.55 22.19
CA GLU A 471 52.70 56.70 21.29
C GLU A 471 52.02 56.36 19.95
N THR A 472 52.24 55.18 19.41
CA THR A 472 51.64 54.75 18.13
C THR A 472 50.13 54.61 18.26
N SER A 473 49.63 53.97 19.32
CA SER A 473 48.18 53.89 19.57
C SER A 473 47.58 55.26 19.90
N ALA A 474 48.27 56.08 20.70
CA ALA A 474 47.77 57.41 21.07
C ALA A 474 47.56 58.32 19.86
N LYS A 475 48.44 58.28 18.85
CA LYS A 475 48.32 59.09 17.61
C LYS A 475 47.01 58.89 16.87
N HIS A 476 46.43 57.69 16.91
CA HIS A 476 45.14 57.39 16.27
C HIS A 476 43.95 58.03 17.01
N LEU A 477 44.12 58.39 18.29
CA LEU A 477 43.03 58.86 19.15
C LEU A 477 43.09 60.35 19.48
N ILE A 478 44.21 61.02 19.18
CA ILE A 478 44.36 62.46 19.41
C ILE A 478 43.33 63.20 18.54
N GLY A 479 42.52 64.05 19.17
CA GLY A 479 41.44 64.77 18.49
C GLY A 479 40.13 64.00 18.38
N HIS A 480 40.09 62.71 18.74
CA HIS A 480 38.88 61.90 18.65
C HIS A 480 37.76 62.42 19.59
N PRO A 481 36.48 62.49 19.16
CA PRO A 481 35.40 63.09 19.96
C PRO A 481 35.06 62.31 21.23
N GLU A 482 35.32 61.00 21.27
CA GLU A 482 35.00 60.14 22.42
C GLU A 482 36.10 60.08 23.49
N PHE A 483 37.37 60.29 23.10
CA PHE A 483 38.53 59.96 23.93
C PHE A 483 39.30 61.21 24.35
N ALA A 484 39.68 61.25 25.62
CA ALA A 484 40.63 62.22 26.15
C ALA A 484 41.96 61.51 26.38
N VAL A 485 42.99 61.93 25.64
CA VAL A 485 44.32 61.34 25.69
C VAL A 485 45.27 62.32 26.38
N LYS A 486 45.96 61.87 27.43
CA LYS A 486 46.92 62.66 28.19
C LYS A 486 48.31 62.04 28.11
N LYS A 487 49.31 62.81 27.66
CA LYS A 487 50.72 62.39 27.74
C LYS A 487 51.17 62.33 29.20
N LEU A 488 51.80 61.23 29.58
CA LEU A 488 52.40 61.04 30.91
C LEU A 488 53.93 61.14 30.82
N ARG A 489 54.59 61.11 31.98
CA ARG A 489 56.05 61.01 32.03
C ARG A 489 56.49 59.69 31.39
N PRO A 490 57.55 59.71 30.54
CA PRO A 490 58.09 58.48 29.96
C PRO A 490 58.46 57.48 31.05
N ILE A 491 58.28 56.20 30.76
CA ILE A 491 58.65 55.11 31.67
C ILE A 491 59.81 54.33 31.09
N GLU A 492 60.72 53.92 31.97
CA GLU A 492 61.72 52.92 31.63
C GLU A 492 61.07 51.54 31.67
N VAL A 493 61.22 50.79 30.59
CA VAL A 493 60.73 49.41 30.52
C VAL A 493 61.89 48.48 30.20
N LYS A 494 61.92 47.33 30.87
CA LYS A 494 62.98 46.33 30.74
C LYS A 494 63.21 45.96 29.27
N GLY A 495 64.44 46.04 28.78
CA GLY A 495 64.80 45.65 27.40
C GLY A 495 64.61 46.74 26.34
N LYS A 496 64.38 48.00 26.73
CA LYS A 496 64.39 49.16 25.83
C LYS A 496 65.46 50.15 26.29
N ARG A 497 66.28 50.62 25.34
CA ARG A 497 67.41 51.52 25.63
C ARG A 497 66.98 52.95 25.96
N ALA A 498 65.84 53.39 25.42
CA ALA A 498 65.29 54.72 25.65
C ALA A 498 63.97 54.63 26.43
N PRO A 499 63.67 55.60 27.32
CA PRO A 499 62.37 55.72 27.96
C PRO A 499 61.25 55.82 26.92
N ILE A 500 60.12 55.15 27.19
CA ILE A 500 59.00 55.12 26.25
C ILE A 500 57.97 56.16 26.63
N ASN A 501 57.56 56.97 25.65
CA ASN A 501 56.43 57.87 25.78
C ASN A 501 55.15 57.08 25.98
N ILE A 502 54.46 57.34 27.10
CA ILE A 502 53.19 56.71 27.43
C ILE A 502 52.08 57.74 27.56
N PHE A 503 50.87 57.29 27.23
CA PHE A 503 49.67 58.11 27.26
C PHE A 503 48.60 57.40 28.07
N GLU A 504 47.80 58.16 28.80
CA GLU A 504 46.60 57.66 29.46
C GLU A 504 45.37 58.07 28.66
N VAL A 505 44.44 57.14 28.47
CA VAL A 505 43.16 57.41 27.81
C VAL A 505 41.99 57.33 28.80
N ARG A 506 41.07 58.28 28.69
CA ARG A 506 39.81 58.33 29.44
C ARG A 506 38.65 58.66 28.52
N SER A 507 37.45 58.27 28.92
CA SER A 507 36.22 58.72 28.23
C SER A 507 35.99 60.21 28.48
N LYS A 508 35.74 61.00 27.43
CA LYS A 508 35.31 62.41 27.58
C LYS A 508 33.98 62.56 28.33
N LYS A 509 33.10 61.56 28.24
CA LYS A 509 31.83 61.52 29.00
C LYS A 509 32.03 61.33 30.51
N SER A 510 33.12 60.67 30.95
CA SER A 510 33.38 60.50 32.39
C SER A 510 34.03 61.73 33.03
N LEU A 511 34.72 62.55 32.24
CA LEU A 511 35.33 63.80 32.70
C LEU A 511 34.28 64.88 33.00
N SER A 512 33.18 64.95 32.24
CA SER A 512 32.11 65.94 32.47
C SER A 512 31.27 65.67 33.73
N LYS A 513 31.12 64.41 34.15
CA LYS A 513 30.45 64.04 35.41
C LYS A 513 31.23 64.43 36.66
N LYS A 514 32.57 64.51 36.58
CA LYS A 514 33.45 64.81 37.71
C LYS A 514 33.72 66.31 37.91
N GLN A 515 33.30 67.16 36.96
CA GLN A 515 33.32 68.62 37.08
C GLN A 515 31.97 69.21 37.56
N LYS A 516 30.95 68.36 37.74
CA LYS A 516 29.61 68.74 38.24
C LYS A 516 29.29 68.18 39.64
N GLN A 517 30.24 67.49 40.27
CA GLN A 517 30.28 67.13 41.69
C GLN A 517 31.47 67.83 42.30
#